data_AF-A0A960QXN5-F1
#
_entry.id   AF-A0A960QXN5-F1
#
_cell.length_a   1.000
_cell.length_b   1.000
_cell.length_c   1.000
_cell.angle_alpha   90.00
_cell.angle_beta   90.00
_cell.angle_gamma   90.00
#
_symmetry.space_group_name_H-M   'P 1'
#
loop_
_entity.id
_entity.type
_entity.pdbx_description
1 polymer ?
#
loop_
_entity_poly.entity_id
_entity_poly.type
_entity_poly.pdbx_seq_one_letter_code
_entity_poly.pdbx_strand_id
1 'polypeptide(L)'
;MAHHSGGINLKNPAELQRAFDWLNWILSDLLEAPFRSSNLTYLEIGLTIALDPVMVLALHRHARHPLIRRETELYYNSSRKKGRSGARSPHRLESLNTVRLHGKNLTIVIYNKRAEVLGKKHAILHTPTLGTRVEVQMKGADYIQQWISRLTGRDLGTGDRLRSLSFDDVYRTFRSIILGFQPESKPTGRPNLATLLALCETNGLLHPSGLSMMEWYRQSVGPRTYQRMRQQVFREMFETSGFSWADVLPEDRLPDLVDVDEQGRETIIRDPWRLTP
;
A
#
# COMPACT_ATOMS: atom_id res chain seq x y z
N MET A 1 17.70 -15.99 17.45
CA MET A 1 16.31 -15.48 17.58
C MET A 1 16.05 -14.59 16.38
N ALA A 2 15.08 -14.94 15.54
CA ALA A 2 14.71 -14.12 14.40
C ALA A 2 14.00 -12.87 14.93
N HIS A 3 14.61 -11.70 14.76
CA HIS A 3 13.96 -10.43 15.00
C HIS A 3 12.84 -10.29 13.98
N HIS A 4 11.61 -10.65 14.36
CA HIS A 4 10.43 -10.15 13.67
C HIS A 4 10.44 -8.64 13.81
N SER A 5 10.55 -7.93 12.68
CA SER A 5 10.26 -6.51 12.57
C SER A 5 8.75 -6.29 12.71
N GLY A 6 8.20 -6.64 13.86
CA GLY A 6 6.85 -6.29 14.24
C GLY A 6 6.87 -4.84 14.70
N GLY A 7 6.85 -3.90 13.74
CA GLY A 7 6.60 -2.50 14.08
C GLY A 7 5.33 -2.41 14.92
N ILE A 8 5.32 -1.54 15.93
CA ILE A 8 4.10 -1.29 16.71
C ILE A 8 3.10 -0.62 15.76
N ASN A 9 1.97 -1.26 15.49
CA ASN A 9 0.88 -0.65 14.73
C ASN A 9 0.21 0.40 15.62
N LEU A 10 0.46 1.68 15.35
CA LEU A 10 -0.10 2.81 16.08
C LEU A 10 -1.39 3.25 15.38
N LYS A 11 -2.52 3.09 16.06
CA LYS A 11 -3.87 3.30 15.50
C LYS A 11 -4.51 4.60 15.97
N ASN A 12 -4.00 5.21 17.06
CA ASN A 12 -4.51 6.46 17.62
C ASN A 12 -3.41 7.27 18.35
N PRO A 13 -3.65 8.56 18.67
CA PRO A 13 -2.66 9.41 19.35
C PRO A 13 -2.20 8.88 20.72
N ALA A 14 -3.09 8.25 21.48
CA ALA A 14 -2.74 7.69 22.80
C ALA A 14 -1.78 6.48 22.69
N GLU A 15 -1.87 5.69 21.62
CA GLU A 15 -0.90 4.64 21.32
C GLU A 15 0.45 5.20 20.89
N LEU A 16 0.45 6.26 20.07
CA LEU A 16 1.69 6.96 19.68
C LEU A 16 2.42 7.52 20.90
N GLN A 17 1.71 8.20 21.79
CA GLN A 17 2.28 8.74 23.02
C GLN A 17 2.85 7.64 23.91
N ARG A 18 2.08 6.56 24.15
CA ARG A 18 2.55 5.40 24.94
C ARG A 18 3.79 4.74 24.32
N ALA A 19 3.83 4.61 22.99
CA ALA A 19 4.99 4.05 22.30
C ALA A 19 6.22 4.95 22.47
N PHE A 20 6.06 6.28 22.39
CA PHE A 20 7.14 7.24 22.66
C PHE A 20 7.60 7.18 24.12
N ASP A 21 6.68 7.15 25.08
CA ASP A 21 6.99 7.07 26.51
C ASP A 21 7.77 5.79 26.83
N TRP A 22 7.34 4.66 26.26
CA TRP A 22 8.03 3.38 26.40
C TRP A 22 9.43 3.39 25.77
N LEU A 23 9.58 3.95 24.56
CA LEU A 23 10.88 4.12 23.91
C LEU A 23 11.81 5.00 24.74
N ASN A 24 11.30 6.11 25.28
CA ASN A 24 12.06 7.00 26.15
C ASN A 24 12.49 6.30 27.44
N TRP A 25 11.62 5.48 28.03
CA TRP A 25 11.95 4.71 29.22
C TRP A 25 13.08 3.72 28.93
N ILE A 26 12.98 2.90 27.87
CA ILE A 26 14.04 1.96 27.46
C ILE A 26 15.36 2.68 27.18
N LEU A 27 15.31 3.80 26.45
CA LEU A 27 16.51 4.54 26.10
C LEU A 27 17.16 5.21 27.32
N SER A 28 16.37 5.63 28.30
CA SER A 28 16.88 6.20 29.55
C SER A 28 17.53 5.12 30.42
N ASP A 29 16.93 3.93 30.47
CA ASP A 29 17.44 2.77 31.22
C ASP A 29 18.73 2.21 30.62
N LEU A 30 18.84 2.19 29.28
CA LEU A 30 20.00 1.62 28.58
C LEU A 30 21.25 2.50 28.57
N LEU A 31 21.15 3.81 28.81
CA LEU A 31 22.22 4.73 28.40
C LEU A 31 22.89 5.56 29.50
N GLU A 32 22.39 5.57 30.75
CA GLU A 32 22.95 6.30 31.92
C GLU A 32 23.53 7.71 31.63
N ALA A 33 23.14 8.35 30.52
CA ALA A 33 23.68 9.59 30.01
C ALA A 33 22.65 10.28 29.11
N PRO A 34 22.57 11.62 29.13
CA PRO A 34 21.63 12.36 28.30
C PRO A 34 21.94 12.10 26.82
N PHE A 35 20.97 11.50 26.14
CA PHE A 35 21.05 11.13 24.74
C PHE A 35 21.34 12.38 23.89
N ARG A 36 22.55 12.49 23.33
CA ARG A 36 22.81 13.46 22.26
C ARG A 36 22.01 13.00 21.05
N SER A 37 20.97 13.76 20.72
CA SER A 37 20.02 13.56 19.61
C SER A 37 20.55 12.63 18.53
N SER A 38 20.12 11.35 18.54
CA SER A 38 20.38 10.50 17.39
C SER A 38 19.65 11.12 16.20
N ASN A 39 20.42 11.51 15.19
CA ASN A 39 19.84 11.97 13.94
C ASN A 39 18.96 10.83 13.41
N LEU A 40 17.65 11.05 13.27
CA LEU A 40 16.73 10.06 12.73
C LEU A 40 17.15 9.74 11.29
N THR A 41 17.88 8.64 11.10
CA THR A 41 18.41 8.27 9.78
C THR A 41 17.42 7.48 8.94
N TYR A 42 16.37 6.95 9.56
CA TYR A 42 15.33 6.13 8.93
C TYR A 42 13.97 6.40 9.57
N LEU A 43 12.94 6.58 8.74
CA LEU A 43 11.56 6.71 9.17
C LEU A 43 10.67 5.90 8.23
N GLU A 44 9.82 5.05 8.78
CA GLU A 44 8.86 4.26 8.03
C GLU A 44 7.45 4.53 8.55
N ILE A 45 6.55 4.86 7.64
CA ILE A 45 5.13 5.13 7.93
C ILE A 45 4.32 4.15 7.09
N GLY A 46 3.47 3.35 7.73
CA GLY A 46 2.68 2.33 7.05
C GLY A 46 1.23 2.33 7.47
N LEU A 47 0.33 2.27 6.49
CA LEU A 47 -1.11 2.10 6.71
C LEU A 47 -1.58 0.83 6.01
N THR A 48 -2.40 0.04 6.71
CA THR A 48 -3.14 -1.06 6.09
C THR A 48 -4.57 -0.59 5.87
N ILE A 49 -4.96 -0.42 4.61
CA ILE A 49 -6.21 0.19 4.19
C ILE A 49 -7.14 -0.87 3.60
N ALA A 50 -8.44 -0.67 3.76
CA ALA A 50 -9.51 -1.57 3.28
C ALA A 50 -9.70 -1.51 1.75
N LEU A 51 -8.68 -1.92 1.00
CA LEU A 51 -8.68 -1.98 -0.46
C LEU A 51 -8.27 -3.35 -0.96
N ASP A 52 -8.84 -3.76 -2.10
CA ASP A 52 -8.42 -4.98 -2.78
C ASP A 52 -6.96 -4.85 -3.28
N PRO A 53 -6.00 -5.61 -2.72
CA PRO A 53 -4.62 -5.53 -3.13
C PRO A 53 -4.40 -5.99 -4.56
N VAL A 54 -5.22 -6.89 -5.13
CA VAL A 54 -5.08 -7.29 -6.53
C VAL A 54 -5.30 -6.08 -7.44
N MET A 55 -6.31 -5.28 -7.14
CA MET A 55 -6.60 -4.03 -7.83
C MET A 55 -5.49 -2.99 -7.61
N VAL A 56 -5.15 -2.70 -6.34
CA VAL A 56 -4.18 -1.64 -6.02
C VAL A 56 -2.77 -1.97 -6.51
N LEU A 57 -2.34 -3.23 -6.42
CA LEU A 57 -1.02 -3.64 -6.93
C LEU A 57 -0.99 -3.61 -8.45
N ALA A 58 -2.08 -3.97 -9.13
CA ALA A 58 -2.18 -3.76 -10.56
C ALA A 58 -2.01 -2.25 -10.87
N LEU A 59 -2.77 -1.37 -10.18
CA LEU A 59 -2.71 0.11 -10.26
C LEU A 59 -1.29 0.66 -10.25
N HIS A 60 -0.45 0.13 -9.37
CA HIS A 60 0.84 0.75 -9.11
C HIS A 60 2.03 0.08 -9.79
N ARG A 61 1.83 -1.04 -10.51
CA ARG A 61 2.93 -1.82 -11.11
C ARG A 61 3.77 -1.04 -12.14
N HIS A 62 3.16 -0.03 -12.78
CA HIS A 62 3.79 0.85 -13.77
C HIS A 62 3.69 2.33 -13.39
N ALA A 63 3.01 2.63 -12.29
CA ALA A 63 2.84 3.99 -11.80
C ALA A 63 4.18 4.67 -11.57
N ARG A 64 4.20 5.97 -11.87
CA ARG A 64 5.35 6.83 -11.65
C ARG A 64 5.09 7.76 -10.48
N HIS A 65 6.15 8.02 -9.74
CA HIS A 65 6.12 8.95 -8.63
C HIS A 65 7.19 10.03 -8.87
N PRO A 66 6.86 11.33 -8.87
CA PRO A 66 7.80 12.40 -9.24
C PRO A 66 9.02 12.47 -8.32
N LEU A 67 8.87 12.05 -7.06
CA LEU A 67 9.97 11.97 -6.09
C LEU A 67 10.88 10.74 -6.28
N ILE A 68 10.50 9.76 -7.11
CA ILE A 68 11.22 8.50 -7.29
C ILE A 68 11.57 8.36 -8.77
N ARG A 69 12.84 8.59 -9.11
CA ARG A 69 13.35 8.54 -10.49
C ARG A 69 13.70 7.12 -10.98
N ARG A 70 13.65 6.11 -10.12
CA ARG A 70 14.08 4.73 -10.40
C ARG A 70 12.88 3.85 -10.76
N GLU A 71 13.18 2.70 -11.36
CA GLU A 71 12.19 1.74 -11.83
C GLU A 71 11.43 1.04 -10.68
N THR A 72 10.20 0.65 -10.98
CA THR A 72 9.32 -0.13 -10.09
C THR A 72 9.75 -1.59 -10.05
N GLU A 73 9.96 -2.12 -8.86
CA GLU A 73 10.23 -3.54 -8.60
C GLU A 73 8.92 -4.28 -8.29
N LEU A 74 8.77 -5.49 -8.83
CA LEU A 74 7.57 -6.30 -8.71
C LEU A 74 7.90 -7.66 -8.07
N TYR A 75 7.21 -8.03 -7.00
CA TYR A 75 7.38 -9.31 -6.31
C TYR A 75 6.11 -10.15 -6.39
N TYR A 76 6.28 -11.43 -6.69
CA TYR A 76 5.19 -12.38 -6.91
C TYR A 76 5.28 -13.56 -5.94
N ASN A 77 4.12 -14.12 -5.59
CA ASN A 77 4.03 -15.25 -4.65
C ASN A 77 4.61 -16.57 -5.20
N SER A 78 4.71 -16.69 -6.52
CA SER A 78 5.37 -17.84 -7.17
C SER A 78 6.89 -17.62 -7.28
N SER A 79 7.70 -18.61 -6.87
CA SER A 79 9.15 -18.54 -7.07
C SER A 79 9.51 -18.44 -8.56
N ARG A 80 10.55 -17.65 -8.88
CA ARG A 80 11.30 -17.84 -10.14
C ARG A 80 11.67 -19.32 -10.20
N LYS A 81 11.15 -20.08 -11.17
CA LYS A 81 11.78 -21.36 -11.52
C LYS A 81 13.22 -21.03 -11.91
N LYS A 82 14.16 -21.32 -11.00
CA LYS A 82 15.60 -21.12 -11.20
C LYS A 82 15.97 -21.79 -12.53
N GLY A 83 16.47 -21.03 -13.50
CA GLY A 83 16.97 -21.63 -14.75
C GLY A 83 16.91 -20.80 -16.03
N ARG A 84 16.30 -19.62 -16.06
CA ARG A 84 16.35 -18.76 -17.26
C ARG A 84 16.70 -17.31 -16.91
N SER A 85 18.00 -17.05 -16.84
CA SER A 85 18.56 -15.71 -17.03
C SER A 85 18.09 -15.19 -18.39
N GLY A 86 17.24 -14.16 -18.41
CA GLY A 86 16.80 -13.48 -19.62
C GLY A 86 15.29 -13.46 -19.91
N ALA A 87 14.45 -14.13 -19.13
CA ALA A 87 13.00 -14.12 -19.37
C ALA A 87 12.31 -12.89 -18.75
N ARG A 88 11.87 -11.96 -19.62
CA ARG A 88 10.92 -10.87 -19.37
C ARG A 88 9.73 -11.35 -18.52
N SER A 89 9.26 -10.54 -17.58
CA SER A 89 8.05 -10.79 -16.79
C SER A 89 6.87 -11.21 -17.68
N PRO A 90 6.22 -12.34 -17.38
CA PRO A 90 4.79 -12.22 -17.13
C PRO A 90 4.37 -13.22 -16.04
N HIS A 91 4.41 -12.78 -14.79
CA HIS A 91 3.69 -13.47 -13.73
C HIS A 91 2.24 -12.97 -13.73
N ARG A 92 1.28 -13.86 -13.50
CA ARG A 92 -0.15 -13.50 -13.51
C ARG A 92 -0.37 -12.35 -12.54
N LEU A 93 -1.17 -11.33 -12.90
CA LEU A 93 -1.51 -10.21 -12.01
C LEU A 93 -2.04 -10.71 -10.66
N GLU A 94 -2.83 -11.79 -10.69
CA GLU A 94 -3.36 -12.50 -9.52
C GLU A 94 -2.28 -13.04 -8.56
N SER A 95 -1.02 -13.14 -9.01
CA SER A 95 0.11 -13.59 -8.20
C SER A 95 1.02 -12.45 -7.75
N LEU A 96 0.76 -11.21 -8.17
CA LEU A 96 1.49 -10.02 -7.74
C LEU A 96 1.18 -9.76 -6.27
N ASN A 97 2.21 -9.70 -5.45
CA ASN A 97 2.07 -9.57 -4.00
C ASN A 97 2.57 -8.23 -3.49
N THR A 98 3.60 -7.69 -4.13
CA THR A 98 4.24 -6.45 -3.72
C THR A 98 4.69 -5.66 -4.92
N VAL A 99 4.39 -4.36 -4.90
CA VAL A 99 4.94 -3.34 -5.78
C VAL A 99 5.83 -2.45 -4.94
N ARG A 100 7.06 -2.25 -5.38
CA ARG A 100 8.03 -1.41 -4.67
C ARG A 100 8.61 -0.36 -5.61
N LEU A 101 8.43 0.90 -5.28
CA LEU A 101 9.06 2.03 -5.97
C LEU A 101 10.23 2.48 -5.12
N HIS A 102 11.46 2.25 -5.58
CA HIS A 102 12.66 2.45 -4.76
C HIS A 102 13.52 3.62 -5.25
N GLY A 103 13.48 4.76 -4.56
CA GLY A 103 14.33 5.93 -4.80
C GLY A 103 15.55 5.99 -3.89
N LYS A 104 16.35 7.07 -4.02
CA LYS A 104 17.56 7.28 -3.22
C LYS A 104 17.24 7.42 -1.72
N ASN A 105 16.31 8.31 -1.39
CA ASN A 105 15.95 8.65 0.00
C ASN A 105 14.50 8.30 0.34
N LEU A 106 13.73 7.79 -0.62
CA LEU A 106 12.31 7.50 -0.48
C LEU A 106 12.02 6.16 -1.15
N THR A 107 11.32 5.27 -0.46
CA THR A 107 10.79 4.02 -1.01
C THR A 107 9.31 3.94 -0.67
N ILE A 108 8.49 3.62 -1.66
CA ILE A 108 7.07 3.32 -1.45
C ILE A 108 6.89 1.82 -1.69
N VAL A 109 6.29 1.12 -0.73
CA VAL A 109 6.01 -0.31 -0.82
C VAL A 109 4.50 -0.50 -0.69
N ILE A 110 3.89 -1.18 -1.65
CA ILE A 110 2.48 -1.54 -1.64
C ILE A 110 2.41 -3.05 -1.68
N TYR A 111 1.68 -3.68 -0.78
CA TYR A 111 1.58 -5.15 -0.76
C TYR A 111 0.30 -5.68 -0.13
N ASN A 112 0.00 -6.94 -0.44
CA ASN A 112 -1.06 -7.70 0.23
C ASN A 112 -0.58 -8.11 1.63
N LYS A 113 -1.10 -7.46 2.68
CA LYS A 113 -0.66 -7.69 4.07
C LYS A 113 -1.00 -9.10 4.54
N ARG A 114 -2.18 -9.60 4.19
CA ARG A 114 -2.62 -10.96 4.51
C ARG A 114 -1.69 -12.01 3.92
N ALA A 115 -1.34 -11.86 2.64
CA ALA A 115 -0.41 -12.76 1.99
C ALA A 115 1.03 -12.66 2.55
N GLU A 116 1.43 -11.48 3.03
CA GLU A 116 2.70 -11.32 3.75
C GLU A 116 2.72 -12.10 5.07
N VAL A 117 1.67 -11.96 5.90
CA VAL A 117 1.56 -12.68 7.17
C VAL A 117 1.48 -14.20 6.99
N LEU A 118 0.65 -14.67 6.04
CA LEU A 118 0.49 -16.09 5.77
C LEU A 118 1.68 -16.73 5.03
N GLY A 119 2.54 -15.91 4.43
CA GLY A 119 3.68 -16.32 3.63
C GLY A 119 3.32 -17.19 2.42
N LYS A 120 4.35 -17.85 1.85
CA LYS A 120 4.22 -18.63 0.60
C LYS A 120 3.37 -19.90 0.72
N LYS A 121 2.99 -20.33 1.93
CA LYS A 121 2.31 -21.61 2.18
C LYS A 121 0.82 -21.58 1.83
N HIS A 122 0.20 -20.41 1.72
CA HIS A 122 -1.23 -20.24 1.43
C HIS A 122 -1.50 -19.54 0.10
N ALA A 123 -0.62 -19.73 -0.90
CA ALA A 123 -0.54 -18.99 -2.17
C ALA A 123 -1.76 -19.11 -3.11
N ILE A 124 -2.90 -19.63 -2.65
CA ILE A 124 -4.17 -19.57 -3.36
C ILE A 124 -5.24 -19.11 -2.38
N LEU A 125 -5.25 -17.80 -2.10
CA LEU A 125 -6.36 -17.18 -1.38
C LEU A 125 -7.53 -17.07 -2.35
N HIS A 126 -8.44 -18.04 -2.30
CA HIS A 126 -9.72 -17.98 -3.03
C HIS A 126 -10.69 -16.98 -2.41
N THR A 127 -10.41 -16.51 -1.20
CA THR A 127 -11.21 -15.50 -0.51
C THR A 127 -10.75 -14.11 -0.93
N PRO A 128 -11.68 -13.19 -1.26
CA PRO A 128 -11.36 -11.78 -1.41
C PRO A 128 -10.59 -11.26 -0.19
N THR A 129 -9.60 -10.40 -0.44
CA THR A 129 -8.79 -9.77 0.62
C THR A 129 -8.94 -8.27 0.50
N LEU A 130 -9.05 -7.56 1.62
CA LEU A 130 -9.12 -6.10 1.67
C LEU A 130 -7.89 -5.48 2.33
N GLY A 131 -6.94 -6.28 2.85
CA GLY A 131 -5.76 -5.76 3.54
C GLY A 131 -4.63 -5.31 2.59
N THR A 132 -4.75 -4.14 1.98
CA THR A 132 -3.63 -3.52 1.26
C THR A 132 -2.76 -2.71 2.22
N ARG A 133 -1.50 -3.09 2.41
CA ARG A 133 -0.52 -2.27 3.12
C ARG A 133 0.17 -1.32 2.15
N VAL A 134 0.28 -0.06 2.54
CA VAL A 134 1.10 0.95 1.88
C VAL A 134 2.10 1.49 2.89
N GLU A 135 3.39 1.41 2.57
CA GLU A 135 4.49 1.89 3.39
C GLU A 135 5.29 2.96 2.64
N VAL A 136 5.59 4.03 3.35
CA VAL A 136 6.47 5.11 2.92
C VAL A 136 7.71 5.07 3.81
N GLN A 137 8.84 4.69 3.21
CA GLN A 137 10.13 4.56 3.88
C GLN A 137 11.05 5.70 3.45
N MET A 138 11.46 6.53 4.40
CA MET A 138 12.37 7.65 4.22
C MET A 138 13.74 7.35 4.82
N LYS A 139 14.79 7.73 4.10
CA LYS A 139 16.20 7.51 4.46
C LYS A 139 16.99 8.81 4.41
N GLY A 140 17.84 9.01 5.41
CA GLY A 140 18.70 10.18 5.56
C GLY A 140 18.06 11.26 6.42
N ALA A 141 18.79 11.68 7.46
CA ALA A 141 18.30 12.63 8.45
C ALA A 141 17.90 13.98 7.83
N ASP A 142 18.71 14.50 6.90
CA ASP A 142 18.41 15.77 6.22
C ASP A 142 17.13 15.68 5.39
N TYR A 143 16.90 14.55 4.73
CA TYR A 143 15.71 14.35 3.89
C TYR A 143 14.44 14.25 4.74
N ILE A 144 14.52 13.49 5.84
CA ILE A 144 13.43 13.33 6.81
C ILE A 144 13.09 14.69 7.43
N GLN A 145 14.10 15.45 7.88
CA GLN A 145 13.90 16.77 8.44
C GLN A 145 13.24 17.72 7.43
N GLN A 146 13.74 17.78 6.19
CA GLN A 146 13.16 18.64 5.15
C GLN A 146 11.67 18.35 4.91
N TRP A 147 11.27 17.06 4.93
CA TRP A 147 9.88 16.67 4.75
C TRP A 147 8.99 17.12 5.90
N ILE A 148 9.41 16.84 7.13
CA ILE A 148 8.63 17.20 8.31
C ILE A 148 8.52 18.74 8.43
N SER A 149 9.62 19.47 8.21
CA SER A 149 9.59 20.93 8.30
C SER A 149 8.67 21.57 7.26
N ARG A 150 8.62 21.03 6.03
CA ARG A 150 7.71 21.52 4.98
C ARG A 150 6.24 21.36 5.33
N LEU A 151 5.88 20.27 5.99
CA LEU A 151 4.48 19.91 6.23
C LEU A 151 3.92 20.51 7.52
N THR A 152 4.76 20.61 8.54
CA THR A 152 4.39 21.23 9.82
C THR A 152 4.54 22.75 9.79
N GLY A 153 5.27 23.29 8.81
CA GLY A 153 5.66 24.70 8.76
C GLY A 153 6.64 25.09 9.89
N ARG A 154 7.18 24.12 10.62
CA ARG A 154 8.08 24.32 11.75
C ARG A 154 9.49 23.95 11.34
N ASP A 155 10.46 24.81 11.61
CA ASP A 155 11.85 24.38 11.55
C ASP A 155 12.14 23.52 12.79
N LEU A 156 12.07 22.21 12.62
CA LEU A 156 12.53 21.27 13.64
C LEU A 156 14.07 21.34 13.66
N GLY A 157 14.62 22.31 14.40
CA GLY A 157 16.05 22.47 14.65
C GLY A 157 16.70 21.16 15.12
N THR A 158 18.03 21.08 15.11
CA THR A 158 18.84 19.84 15.30
C THR A 158 18.55 18.99 16.53
N GLY A 159 17.85 19.53 17.55
CA GLY A 159 17.60 18.85 18.82
C GLY A 159 16.19 18.28 19.07
N ASP A 160 15.11 18.90 18.60
CA ASP A 160 13.72 18.62 19.06
C ASP A 160 12.93 17.59 18.21
N ARG A 161 13.63 16.64 17.60
CA ARG A 161 13.27 16.09 16.27
C ARG A 161 12.36 14.85 16.17
N LEU A 162 11.64 14.46 17.21
CA LEU A 162 10.67 13.33 17.12
C LEU A 162 9.49 13.50 18.06
N ARG A 163 9.72 14.04 19.26
CA ARG A 163 8.69 14.23 20.29
C ARG A 163 7.63 15.25 19.91
N SER A 164 7.95 16.11 18.95
CA SER A 164 7.05 17.14 18.42
C SER A 164 6.18 16.66 17.25
N LEU A 165 6.41 15.44 16.74
CA LEU A 165 5.59 14.87 15.68
C LEU A 165 4.25 14.42 16.24
N SER A 166 3.19 15.13 15.86
CA SER A 166 1.85 14.64 16.09
C SER A 166 1.52 13.52 15.10
N PHE A 167 0.54 12.69 15.46
CA PHE A 167 0.01 11.68 14.55
C PHE A 167 -0.52 12.31 13.24
N ASP A 168 -1.16 13.48 13.33
CA ASP A 168 -1.65 14.26 12.19
C ASP A 168 -0.52 14.65 11.23
N ASP A 169 0.62 15.09 11.76
CA ASP A 169 1.78 15.47 10.95
C ASP A 169 2.30 14.25 10.17
N VAL A 170 2.33 13.09 10.82
CA VAL A 170 2.74 11.81 10.21
C VAL A 170 1.75 11.43 9.10
N TYR A 171 0.45 11.53 9.35
CA TYR A 171 -0.58 11.21 8.37
C TYR A 171 -0.56 12.16 7.17
N ARG A 172 -0.46 13.47 7.40
CA ARG A 172 -0.35 14.48 6.33
C ARG A 172 0.90 14.25 5.47
N THR A 173 2.01 13.85 6.09
CA THR A 173 3.23 13.46 5.37
C THR A 173 3.01 12.26 4.48
N PHE A 174 2.44 11.20 5.04
CA PHE A 174 2.11 10.00 4.29
C PHE A 174 1.18 10.32 3.12
N ARG A 175 0.07 11.03 3.38
CA ARG A 175 -0.92 11.44 2.39
C ARG A 175 -0.30 12.28 1.28
N SER A 176 0.46 13.32 1.61
CA SER A 176 1.11 14.20 0.63
C SER A 176 2.03 13.43 -0.32
N ILE A 177 2.78 12.46 0.21
CA ILE A 177 3.63 11.59 -0.62
C ILE A 177 2.76 10.70 -1.50
N ILE A 178 1.79 9.97 -0.96
CA ILE A 178 0.97 9.03 -1.75
C ILE A 178 0.14 9.75 -2.83
N LEU A 179 -0.37 10.97 -2.56
CA LEU A 179 -1.07 11.77 -3.57
C LEU A 179 -0.17 12.24 -4.74
N GLY A 180 1.15 12.09 -4.62
CA GLY A 180 2.10 12.44 -5.67
C GLY A 180 2.09 11.48 -6.86
N PHE A 181 1.41 10.32 -6.78
CA PHE A 181 1.30 9.41 -7.92
C PHE A 181 0.66 10.11 -9.13
N GLN A 182 1.33 10.03 -10.27
CA GLN A 182 0.79 10.58 -11.51
C GLN A 182 -0.19 9.57 -12.12
N PRO A 183 -1.41 10.00 -12.50
CA PRO A 183 -2.33 9.11 -13.19
C PRO A 183 -1.71 8.68 -14.52
N GLU A 184 -1.76 7.38 -14.81
CA GLU A 184 -1.50 6.91 -16.18
C GLU A 184 -2.63 7.46 -17.08
N SER A 185 -2.25 7.94 -18.26
CA SER A 185 -3.15 8.58 -19.23
C SER A 185 -4.40 7.74 -19.48
N LYS A 186 -5.58 8.39 -19.50
CA LYS A 186 -6.88 7.76 -19.82
C LYS A 186 -6.80 6.99 -21.14
N PRO A 187 -7.44 5.81 -21.26
CA PRO A 187 -7.51 5.12 -22.55
C PRO A 187 -8.27 5.97 -23.57
N THR A 188 -7.64 6.24 -24.70
CA THR A 188 -8.20 7.03 -25.81
C THR A 188 -8.84 6.16 -26.90
N GLY A 189 -9.26 4.92 -26.56
CA GLY A 189 -9.79 3.94 -27.51
C GLY A 189 -11.32 3.81 -27.50
N ARG A 190 -11.90 3.30 -28.61
CA ARG A 190 -13.30 2.86 -28.62
C ARG A 190 -13.46 1.64 -27.68
N PRO A 191 -14.55 1.56 -26.88
CA PRO A 191 -14.74 0.46 -25.95
C PRO A 191 -14.79 -0.88 -26.70
N ASN A 192 -14.01 -1.84 -26.23
CA ASN A 192 -13.97 -3.22 -26.74
C ASN A 192 -14.69 -4.16 -25.76
N LEU A 193 -14.80 -5.46 -26.09
CA LEU A 193 -15.48 -6.43 -25.22
C LEU A 193 -14.88 -6.48 -23.79
N ALA A 194 -13.57 -6.33 -23.65
CA ALA A 194 -12.92 -6.28 -22.35
C ALA A 194 -13.30 -5.00 -21.59
N THR A 195 -13.37 -3.85 -22.26
CA THR A 195 -13.87 -2.60 -21.67
C THR A 195 -15.32 -2.74 -21.18
N LEU A 196 -16.18 -3.39 -21.96
CA LEU A 196 -17.58 -3.58 -21.59
C LEU A 196 -17.74 -4.53 -20.40
N LEU A 197 -17.05 -5.68 -20.42
CA LEU A 197 -17.02 -6.61 -19.28
C LEU A 197 -16.46 -5.94 -18.04
N ALA A 198 -15.43 -5.10 -18.19
CA ALA A 198 -14.86 -4.32 -17.10
C ALA A 198 -15.86 -3.34 -16.48
N LEU A 199 -16.55 -2.56 -17.31
CA LEU A 199 -17.58 -1.65 -16.83
C LEU A 199 -18.68 -2.41 -16.09
N CYS A 200 -19.11 -3.57 -16.58
CA CYS A 200 -20.11 -4.38 -15.90
C CYS A 200 -19.62 -4.88 -14.53
N GLU A 201 -18.40 -5.41 -14.44
CA GLU A 201 -17.81 -5.89 -13.19
C GLU A 201 -17.62 -4.74 -12.18
N THR A 202 -17.11 -3.59 -12.63
CA THR A 202 -16.91 -2.40 -11.78
C THR A 202 -18.23 -1.85 -11.23
N ASN A 203 -19.33 -1.94 -12.00
CA ASN A 203 -20.66 -1.48 -11.57
C ASN A 203 -21.47 -2.59 -10.86
N GLY A 204 -20.88 -3.76 -10.61
CA GLY A 204 -21.57 -4.87 -9.95
C GLY A 204 -22.75 -5.44 -10.73
N LEU A 205 -22.76 -5.29 -12.07
CA LEU A 205 -23.82 -5.82 -12.91
C LEU A 205 -23.72 -7.34 -13.00
N LEU A 206 -24.84 -8.01 -12.74
CA LEU A 206 -24.97 -9.46 -12.82
C LEU A 206 -25.74 -9.86 -14.07
N HIS A 207 -25.38 -11.01 -14.63
CA HIS A 207 -26.21 -11.66 -15.64
C HIS A 207 -27.55 -12.10 -14.99
N PRO A 208 -28.67 -12.19 -15.73
CA PRO A 208 -29.96 -12.66 -15.18
C PRO A 208 -29.93 -14.01 -14.45
N SER A 209 -28.92 -14.83 -14.70
CA SER A 209 -28.67 -16.10 -13.97
C SER A 209 -28.01 -15.90 -12.59
N GLY A 210 -27.77 -14.68 -12.15
CA GLY A 210 -27.11 -14.34 -10.87
C GLY A 210 -25.58 -14.42 -10.87
N LEU A 211 -24.96 -14.72 -12.01
CA LEU A 211 -23.49 -14.80 -12.15
C LEU A 211 -22.89 -13.43 -12.44
N SER A 212 -21.63 -13.23 -12.06
CA SER A 212 -20.86 -12.07 -12.57
C SER A 212 -20.74 -12.15 -14.09
N MET A 213 -20.58 -11.01 -14.78
CA MET A 213 -20.46 -11.01 -16.24
C MET A 213 -19.22 -11.79 -16.72
N MET A 214 -18.14 -11.78 -15.95
CA MET A 214 -16.95 -12.60 -16.19
C MET A 214 -17.22 -14.08 -15.99
N GLU A 215 -17.97 -14.47 -14.96
CA GLU A 215 -18.35 -15.87 -14.73
C GLU A 215 -19.30 -16.39 -15.82
N TRP A 216 -20.23 -15.56 -16.26
CA TRP A 216 -21.08 -15.87 -17.41
C TRP A 216 -20.24 -16.02 -18.69
N TYR A 217 -19.35 -15.06 -18.97
CA TYR A 217 -18.45 -15.12 -20.13
C TYR A 217 -17.58 -16.39 -20.12
N ARG A 218 -17.13 -16.84 -18.93
CA ARG A 218 -16.36 -18.09 -18.76
C ARG A 218 -17.09 -19.31 -19.33
N GLN A 219 -18.42 -19.36 -19.24
CA GLN A 219 -19.21 -20.49 -19.75
C GLN A 219 -19.19 -20.57 -21.29
N SER A 220 -18.95 -19.44 -21.96
CA SER A 220 -18.99 -19.33 -23.42
C SER A 220 -17.65 -19.53 -24.12
N VAL A 221 -16.54 -19.61 -23.39
CA VAL A 221 -15.19 -19.68 -23.98
C VAL A 221 -14.29 -20.70 -23.31
N GLY A 222 -13.30 -21.20 -24.07
CA GLY A 222 -12.28 -22.10 -23.54
C GLY A 222 -11.40 -21.45 -22.44
N PRO A 223 -10.79 -22.26 -21.55
CA PRO A 223 -10.04 -21.75 -20.39
C PRO A 223 -8.91 -20.76 -20.71
N ARG A 224 -8.22 -20.96 -21.85
CA ARG A 224 -7.13 -20.06 -22.30
C ARG A 224 -7.66 -18.70 -22.74
N THR A 225 -8.78 -18.67 -23.46
CA THR A 225 -9.44 -17.44 -23.92
C THR A 225 -10.03 -16.67 -22.75
N TYR A 226 -10.67 -17.38 -21.82
CA TYR A 226 -11.14 -16.82 -20.56
C TYR A 226 -10.02 -16.12 -19.79
N GLN A 227 -8.89 -16.80 -19.59
CA GLN A 227 -7.73 -16.24 -18.88
C GLN A 227 -7.18 -14.97 -19.54
N ARG A 228 -7.08 -14.93 -20.87
CA ARG A 228 -6.65 -13.72 -21.60
C ARG A 228 -7.64 -12.58 -21.45
N MET A 229 -8.93 -12.86 -21.63
CA MET A 229 -9.99 -11.85 -21.48
C MET A 229 -10.03 -11.32 -20.05
N ARG A 230 -9.95 -12.18 -19.04
CA ARG A 230 -9.89 -11.77 -17.62
C ARG A 230 -8.76 -10.79 -17.36
N GLN A 231 -7.57 -11.02 -17.92
CA GLN A 231 -6.46 -10.07 -17.80
C GLN A 231 -6.70 -8.73 -18.49
N GLN A 232 -7.38 -8.73 -19.65
CA GLN A 232 -7.76 -7.51 -20.35
C GLN A 232 -8.84 -6.76 -19.56
N VAL A 233 -9.87 -7.46 -19.09
CA VAL A 233 -10.94 -6.93 -18.26
C VAL A 233 -10.38 -6.32 -16.98
N PHE A 234 -9.48 -6.99 -16.26
CA PHE A 234 -8.83 -6.39 -15.10
C PHE A 234 -8.06 -5.10 -15.41
N ARG A 235 -7.41 -5.03 -16.58
CA ARG A 235 -6.72 -3.81 -17.02
C ARG A 235 -7.71 -2.69 -17.34
N GLU A 236 -8.79 -3.01 -18.04
CA GLU A 236 -9.81 -2.04 -18.41
C GLU A 236 -10.59 -1.57 -17.17
N MET A 237 -10.90 -2.48 -16.23
CA MET A 237 -11.54 -2.16 -14.94
C MET A 237 -10.72 -1.13 -14.21
N PHE A 238 -9.40 -1.34 -14.17
CA PHE A 238 -8.45 -0.37 -13.63
C PHE A 238 -8.57 0.98 -14.35
N GLU A 239 -8.54 1.00 -15.68
CA GLU A 239 -8.53 2.26 -16.45
C GLU A 239 -9.86 3.01 -16.32
N THR A 240 -10.96 2.29 -16.13
CA THR A 240 -12.30 2.84 -15.87
C THR A 240 -12.59 3.13 -14.40
N SER A 241 -11.81 2.57 -13.45
CA SER A 241 -12.14 2.60 -12.02
C SER A 241 -12.14 3.99 -11.40
N GLY A 242 -11.58 4.99 -12.09
CA GLY A 242 -11.47 6.34 -11.55
C GLY A 242 -10.70 6.42 -10.24
N PHE A 243 -9.90 5.39 -9.91
CA PHE A 243 -9.20 5.29 -8.63
C PHE A 243 -8.38 6.56 -8.37
N SER A 244 -8.64 7.17 -7.22
CA SER A 244 -7.94 8.36 -6.74
C SER A 244 -7.50 8.13 -5.31
N TRP A 245 -6.21 8.33 -5.05
CA TRP A 245 -5.70 8.30 -3.67
C TRP A 245 -6.33 9.38 -2.80
N ALA A 246 -6.85 10.48 -3.37
CA ALA A 246 -7.53 11.51 -2.60
C ALA A 246 -8.86 11.03 -2.02
N ASP A 247 -9.54 10.13 -2.71
CA ASP A 247 -10.81 9.56 -2.26
C ASP A 247 -10.59 8.49 -1.18
N VAL A 248 -9.45 7.79 -1.28
CA VAL A 248 -9.03 6.77 -0.31
C VAL A 248 -8.43 7.39 0.95
N LEU A 249 -7.65 8.47 0.81
CA LEU A 249 -6.93 9.13 1.90
C LEU A 249 -7.56 10.51 2.15
N PRO A 250 -8.62 10.58 2.98
CA PRO A 250 -9.28 11.85 3.30
C PRO A 250 -8.32 12.83 3.99
N GLU A 251 -8.61 14.13 3.87
CA GLU A 251 -7.75 15.16 4.48
C GLU A 251 -8.08 15.42 5.95
N ASP A 252 -9.34 15.23 6.30
CA ASP A 252 -9.98 15.58 7.56
C ASP A 252 -10.12 14.39 8.53
N ARG A 253 -9.80 13.18 8.09
CA ARG A 253 -9.85 11.98 8.94
C ARG A 253 -8.89 10.91 8.45
N LEU A 254 -8.77 9.84 9.23
CA LEU A 254 -8.13 8.62 8.77
C LEU A 254 -9.08 7.80 7.89
N PRO A 255 -8.53 7.04 6.92
CA PRO A 255 -9.32 6.06 6.19
C PRO A 255 -9.71 4.88 7.09
N ASP A 256 -10.65 4.06 6.61
CA ASP A 256 -10.90 2.75 7.21
C ASP A 256 -9.62 1.89 7.10
N LEU A 257 -9.19 1.38 8.25
CA LEU A 257 -8.00 0.55 8.36
C LEU A 257 -8.38 -0.93 8.41
N VAL A 258 -7.42 -1.79 8.10
CA VAL A 258 -7.57 -3.25 8.24
C VAL A 258 -6.47 -3.77 9.15
N ASP A 259 -6.85 -4.41 10.25
CA ASP A 259 -5.93 -5.21 11.03
C ASP A 259 -5.86 -6.62 10.44
N VAL A 260 -4.65 -7.17 10.36
CA VAL A 260 -4.42 -8.51 9.86
C VAL A 260 -3.67 -9.28 10.94
N ASP A 261 -4.36 -10.22 11.58
CA ASP A 261 -3.76 -11.03 12.63
C ASP A 261 -2.77 -12.08 12.07
N GLU A 262 -2.06 -12.76 12.96
CA GLU A 262 -1.07 -13.79 12.61
C GLU A 262 -1.65 -14.97 11.81
N GLN A 263 -2.97 -15.16 11.85
CA GLN A 263 -3.70 -16.20 11.13
C GLN A 263 -4.26 -15.67 9.79
N GLY A 264 -3.95 -14.42 9.43
CA GLY A 264 -4.43 -13.76 8.24
C GLY A 264 -5.92 -13.44 8.26
N ARG A 265 -6.56 -13.34 9.44
CA ARG A 265 -7.90 -12.77 9.55
C ARG A 265 -7.85 -11.26 9.44
N GLU A 266 -8.73 -10.72 8.61
CA GLU A 266 -8.85 -9.29 8.37
C GLU A 266 -9.98 -8.73 9.24
N THR A 267 -9.68 -7.68 10.02
CA THR A 267 -10.68 -6.95 10.81
C THR A 267 -10.68 -5.49 10.39
N ILE A 268 -11.81 -5.00 9.88
CA ILE A 268 -11.95 -3.59 9.48
C ILE A 268 -12.10 -2.74 10.74
N ILE A 269 -11.24 -1.73 10.88
CA ILE A 269 -11.30 -0.70 11.91
C ILE A 269 -11.86 0.55 11.24
N ARG A 270 -13.14 0.82 11.51
CA ARG A 270 -13.87 1.98 10.95
C ARG A 270 -13.63 3.22 11.79
N ASP A 271 -13.53 4.37 11.11
CA ASP A 271 -13.33 5.68 11.75
C ASP A 271 -12.34 5.61 12.94
N PRO A 272 -11.09 5.15 12.73
CA PRO A 272 -10.12 5.04 13.82
C PRO A 272 -9.82 6.40 14.48
N TRP A 273 -10.26 7.50 13.85
CA TRP A 273 -10.15 8.85 14.34
C TRP A 273 -11.34 9.70 13.89
N ARG A 274 -11.94 10.44 14.84
CA ARG A 274 -12.71 11.65 14.56
C ARG A 274 -11.90 12.82 15.10
N LEU A 275 -11.57 13.78 14.24
CA LEU A 275 -11.15 15.10 14.71
C LEU A 275 -12.21 15.60 15.68
N THR A 276 -11.85 15.76 16.94
CA THR A 276 -12.68 16.58 17.84
C THR A 276 -12.39 18.03 17.44
N PRO A 277 -13.42 18.82 17.09
CA PRO A 277 -13.22 20.23 16.74
C PRO A 277 -12.62 21.03 17.89
#